data_AF-A0A522E107-F1
#
_entry.id   AF-A0A522E107-F1
#
_cell.length_a   1.000
_cell.length_b   1.000
_cell.length_c   1.000
_cell.angle_alpha   90.00
_cell.angle_beta   90.00
_cell.angle_gamma   90.00
#
_symmetry.space_group_name_H-M   'P 1'
#
loop_
_entity.id
_entity.type
_entity.pdbx_description
1 polymer ?
#
loop_
_entity_poly.entity_id
_entity_poly.type
_entity_poly.pdbx_seq_one_letter_code
_entity_poly.pdbx_strand_id
1 'polypeptide(L)'
;MSYSLPRDVFLLLEDAFNQDRTKAEIFATAIEHAIQAIEEKADEKIIAKKETVKSELYNELRTELATKEFVRAEINALRTEIRAEISELRAEIAVLRTDIKQLGLLLKVLIGIAVFGLTLFNPAFVKLVELITK
;
A
#
# COMPACT_ATOMS: atom_id res chain seq x y z
N MET A 1 38.09 -1.41 -54.84
CA MET A 1 36.93 -1.78 -54.00
C MET A 1 37.27 -1.35 -52.59
N SER A 2 36.38 -0.61 -51.92
CA SER A 2 36.59 -0.19 -50.53
C SER A 2 36.08 -1.30 -49.65
N TYR A 3 36.99 -2.16 -49.18
CA TYR A 3 36.67 -3.20 -48.21
C TYR A 3 36.35 -2.54 -46.86
N SER A 4 35.34 -3.05 -46.17
CA SER A 4 34.93 -2.63 -44.81
C SER A 4 35.84 -3.23 -43.74
N LEU A 5 36.52 -4.33 -44.08
CA LEU A 5 37.58 -4.92 -43.27
C LEU A 5 38.74 -3.92 -43.06
N PRO A 6 39.24 -3.78 -41.82
CA PRO A 6 40.43 -3.00 -41.54
C PRO A 6 41.60 -3.44 -42.42
N ARG A 7 42.36 -2.47 -42.93
CA ARG A 7 43.43 -2.70 -43.92
C ARG A 7 44.49 -3.66 -43.41
N ASP A 8 44.82 -3.57 -42.13
CA ASP A 8 45.69 -4.46 -41.36
C ASP A 8 45.22 -5.93 -41.38
N VAL A 9 43.91 -6.18 -41.26
CA VAL A 9 43.34 -7.53 -41.35
C VAL A 9 43.43 -8.08 -42.77
N PHE A 10 43.18 -7.24 -43.78
CA PHE A 10 43.33 -7.65 -45.18
C PHE A 10 44.78 -7.99 -45.54
N LEU A 11 45.75 -7.19 -45.07
CA LEU A 11 47.17 -7.46 -45.30
C LEU A 11 47.63 -8.78 -44.66
N LEU A 12 47.09 -9.12 -43.47
CA LEU A 12 47.34 -10.42 -42.85
C LEU A 12 46.79 -11.59 -43.69
N LEU A 13 45.63 -11.41 -44.34
CA LEU A 13 45.11 -12.41 -45.27
C LEU A 13 46.01 -12.55 -46.50
N GLU A 14 46.46 -11.43 -47.06
CA GLU A 14 47.37 -11.42 -48.22
C GLU A 14 48.69 -12.14 -47.89
N ASP A 15 49.26 -11.91 -46.70
CA ASP A 15 50.45 -12.61 -46.20
C ASP A 15 50.20 -14.11 -45.98
N ALA A 16 49.08 -14.48 -45.33
CA ALA A 16 48.68 -15.87 -45.09
C ALA A 16 48.44 -16.67 -46.37
N PHE A 17 48.08 -16.00 -47.48
CA PHE A 17 47.90 -16.60 -48.79
C PHE A 17 49.14 -16.47 -49.70
N ASN A 18 50.34 -16.24 -49.14
CA ASN A 18 51.59 -16.07 -49.90
C ASN A 18 51.51 -14.96 -50.97
N GLN A 19 50.97 -13.80 -50.59
CA GLN A 19 50.73 -12.64 -51.47
C GLN A 19 49.73 -12.90 -52.62
N ASP A 20 48.94 -13.97 -52.53
CA ASP A 20 47.82 -14.24 -53.45
C ASP A 20 46.62 -13.35 -53.08
N ARG A 21 46.61 -12.17 -53.69
CA ARG A 21 45.57 -11.16 -53.49
C ARG A 21 44.17 -11.67 -53.81
N THR A 22 44.01 -12.54 -54.82
CA THR A 22 42.70 -13.05 -55.21
C THR A 22 42.09 -13.95 -54.14
N LYS A 23 42.89 -14.82 -53.52
CA LYS A 23 42.42 -15.62 -52.38
C LYS A 23 42.10 -14.77 -51.16
N ALA A 24 42.92 -13.75 -50.89
CA ALA A 24 42.68 -12.79 -49.81
C ALA A 24 41.35 -12.03 -50.00
N GLU A 25 41.04 -11.60 -51.23
CA GLU A 25 39.77 -10.95 -51.56
C GLU A 25 38.56 -11.87 -51.36
N ILE A 26 38.60 -13.11 -51.86
CA ILE A 26 37.52 -14.08 -51.67
C ILE A 26 37.26 -14.33 -50.18
N PHE A 27 38.32 -14.48 -49.41
CA PHE A 27 38.21 -14.72 -47.97
C PHE A 27 37.72 -13.49 -47.21
N ALA A 28 38.20 -12.29 -47.59
CA ALA A 28 37.73 -11.03 -47.04
C ALA A 28 36.21 -10.86 -47.27
N THR A 29 35.73 -11.11 -48.49
CA THR A 29 34.28 -11.07 -48.79
C THR A 29 33.49 -12.10 -47.99
N ALA A 30 34.03 -13.31 -47.80
CA ALA A 30 33.37 -14.32 -46.97
C ALA A 30 33.27 -13.88 -45.49
N ILE A 31 34.33 -13.24 -44.96
CA ILE A 31 34.34 -12.68 -43.62
C ILE A 31 33.34 -11.52 -43.50
N GLU A 32 33.29 -10.62 -44.48
CA GLU A 32 32.34 -9.50 -44.48
C GLU A 32 30.89 -10.01 -44.42
N HIS A 33 30.53 -10.98 -45.26
CA HIS A 33 29.20 -11.59 -45.21
C HIS A 33 28.92 -12.28 -43.87
N ALA A 34 29.92 -12.93 -43.27
CA ALA A 34 29.77 -13.56 -41.96
C ALA A 34 29.55 -12.52 -40.85
N ILE A 35 30.31 -11.42 -40.85
CA ILE A 35 30.16 -10.31 -39.90
C ILE A 35 28.77 -9.69 -40.05
N GLN A 36 28.35 -9.41 -41.28
CA GLN A 36 27.04 -8.81 -41.54
C GLN A 36 25.89 -9.71 -41.05
N ALA A 37 25.97 -11.01 -41.29
CA ALA A 37 24.99 -11.96 -40.76
C ALA A 37 25.00 -12.05 -39.23
N ILE A 38 26.16 -11.86 -38.58
CA ILE A 38 26.26 -11.79 -37.13
C ILE A 38 25.63 -10.52 -36.58
N GLU A 39 25.88 -9.36 -37.21
CA GLU A 39 25.30 -8.07 -36.84
C GLU A 39 23.78 -8.07 -36.96
N GLU A 40 23.23 -8.54 -38.10
CA GLU A 40 21.79 -8.66 -38.31
C GLU A 40 21.15 -9.53 -37.22
N LYS A 41 21.75 -10.68 -36.92
CA LYS A 41 21.25 -11.60 -35.88
C LYS A 41 21.40 -11.02 -34.46
N ALA A 42 22.41 -10.21 -34.22
CA ALA A 42 22.59 -9.51 -32.95
C ALA A 42 21.49 -8.46 -32.76
N ASP A 43 21.20 -7.67 -33.80
CA ASP A 43 20.13 -6.66 -33.79
C ASP A 43 18.75 -7.30 -33.59
N GLU A 44 18.45 -8.39 -34.32
CA GLU A 44 17.22 -9.15 -34.12
C GLU A 44 17.06 -9.64 -32.68
N LYS A 45 18.12 -10.19 -32.08
CA LYS A 45 18.12 -10.63 -30.68
C LYS A 45 17.92 -9.47 -29.72
N ILE A 46 18.56 -8.33 -29.96
CA ILE A 46 18.42 -7.13 -29.13
C ILE A 46 16.98 -6.64 -29.15
N ILE A 47 16.37 -6.54 -30.34
CA ILE A 47 14.97 -6.11 -30.50
C ILE A 47 14.04 -7.10 -29.79
N ALA A 48 14.21 -8.41 -30.01
CA ALA A 48 13.39 -9.43 -29.38
C ALA A 48 13.52 -9.40 -27.83
N LYS A 49 14.73 -9.22 -27.31
CA LYS A 49 14.98 -9.14 -25.87
C LYS A 49 14.37 -7.87 -25.28
N LYS A 50 14.45 -6.73 -25.99
CA LYS A 50 13.84 -5.47 -25.57
C LYS A 50 12.32 -5.60 -25.45
N GLU A 51 11.65 -6.21 -26.43
CA GLU A 51 10.20 -6.43 -26.35
C GLU A 51 9.83 -7.41 -25.23
N THR A 52 10.63 -8.46 -25.03
CA THR A 52 10.43 -9.39 -23.91
C THR A 52 10.52 -8.68 -22.56
N VAL A 53 11.60 -7.93 -22.32
CA VAL A 53 11.81 -7.16 -21.07
C VAL A 53 10.70 -6.13 -20.85
N LYS A 54 10.26 -5.45 -21.91
CA LYS A 54 9.15 -4.50 -21.84
C LYS A 54 7.84 -5.18 -21.44
N SER A 55 7.55 -6.36 -21.98
CA SER A 55 6.37 -7.15 -21.61
C SER A 55 6.44 -7.66 -20.17
N GLU A 56 7.61 -8.16 -19.74
CA GLU A 56 7.85 -8.61 -18.37
C GLU A 56 7.63 -7.46 -17.37
N LEU A 57 8.27 -6.30 -17.61
CA LEU A 57 8.10 -5.11 -16.79
C LEU A 57 6.64 -4.63 -16.76
N TYR A 58 5.94 -4.64 -17.89
CA TYR A 58 4.53 -4.25 -17.92
C TYR A 58 3.67 -5.18 -17.06
N ASN A 59 3.92 -6.49 -17.11
CA ASN A 59 3.18 -7.47 -16.34
C ASN A 59 3.51 -7.38 -14.84
N GLU A 60 4.77 -7.21 -14.47
CA GLU A 60 5.20 -6.99 -13.08
C GLU A 60 4.57 -5.72 -12.51
N LEU A 61 4.70 -4.59 -13.22
CA LEU A 61 4.10 -3.31 -12.79
C LEU A 61 2.58 -3.39 -12.69
N ARG A 62 1.91 -4.11 -13.61
CA ARG A 62 0.45 -4.31 -13.54
C ARG A 62 0.06 -5.14 -12.32
N THR A 63 0.85 -6.14 -11.98
CA THR A 63 0.64 -6.99 -10.80
C THR A 63 0.86 -6.18 -9.52
N GLU A 64 1.92 -5.38 -9.45
CA GLU A 64 2.13 -4.44 -8.34
C GLU A 64 1.03 -3.39 -8.25
N LEU A 65 0.55 -2.84 -9.36
CA LEU A 65 -0.57 -1.89 -9.35
C LEU A 65 -1.87 -2.54 -8.87
N ALA A 66 -2.10 -3.84 -9.12
CA ALA A 66 -3.22 -4.56 -8.54
C ALA A 66 -3.16 -4.58 -7.00
N THR A 67 -1.96 -4.52 -6.41
CA THR A 67 -1.81 -4.37 -4.95
C THR A 67 -2.30 -3.00 -4.45
N LYS A 68 -2.31 -1.94 -5.28
CA LYS A 68 -2.87 -0.64 -4.87
C LYS A 68 -4.39 -0.68 -4.69
N GLU A 69 -5.09 -1.40 -5.57
CA GLU A 69 -6.54 -1.62 -5.40
C GLU A 69 -6.83 -2.46 -4.16
N PHE A 70 -6.00 -3.46 -3.88
CA PHE A 70 -6.06 -4.22 -2.64
C PHE A 70 -5.86 -3.32 -1.40
N VAL A 71 -4.81 -2.49 -1.38
CA VAL A 71 -4.55 -1.53 -0.29
C VAL A 71 -5.71 -0.54 -0.14
N ARG A 72 -6.30 -0.06 -1.24
CA ARG A 72 -7.48 0.82 -1.20
C ARG A 72 -8.68 0.10 -0.60
N ALA A 73 -8.89 -1.17 -0.93
CA ALA A 73 -9.94 -1.99 -0.36
C ALA A 73 -9.73 -2.18 1.16
N GLU A 74 -8.51 -2.50 1.61
CA GLU A 74 -8.18 -2.60 3.03
C GLU A 74 -8.40 -1.28 3.79
N ILE A 75 -7.97 -0.15 3.22
CA ILE A 75 -8.21 1.18 3.84
C ILE A 75 -9.71 1.46 3.99
N ASN A 76 -10.52 1.11 2.99
CA ASN A 76 -11.96 1.30 3.05
C ASN A 76 -12.63 0.36 4.08
N ALA A 77 -12.16 -0.88 4.17
CA ALA A 77 -12.62 -1.84 5.18
C ALA A 77 -12.30 -1.33 6.59
N LEU A 78 -11.05 -0.96 6.85
CA LEU A 78 -10.61 -0.40 8.14
C LEU A 78 -11.39 0.87 8.51
N ARG A 79 -11.62 1.78 7.55
CA ARG A 79 -12.43 2.98 7.78
C ARG A 79 -13.87 2.63 8.18
N THR A 80 -14.42 1.56 7.64
CA THR A 80 -15.79 1.10 7.95
C THR A 80 -15.84 0.51 9.35
N GLU A 81 -14.86 -0.32 9.71
CA GLU A 81 -14.71 -0.91 11.04
C GLU A 81 -14.56 0.17 12.12
N ILE A 82 -13.64 1.12 11.94
CA ILE A 82 -13.46 2.24 12.88
C ILE A 82 -14.74 3.06 13.04
N ARG A 83 -15.52 3.27 11.96
CA ARG A 83 -16.80 3.99 12.06
C ARG A 83 -17.83 3.20 12.87
N ALA A 84 -17.87 1.88 12.72
CA ALA A 84 -18.75 1.02 13.49
C ALA A 84 -18.37 1.06 14.98
N GLU A 85 -17.09 0.88 15.32
CA GLU A 85 -16.59 0.97 16.70
C GLU A 85 -16.88 2.34 17.33
N ILE A 86 -16.65 3.44 16.61
CA ILE A 86 -16.99 4.79 17.11
C ILE A 86 -18.49 4.92 17.38
N SER A 87 -19.34 4.32 16.53
CA SER A 87 -20.79 4.36 16.72
C SER A 87 -21.21 3.56 17.95
N GLU A 88 -20.60 2.39 18.17
CA GLU A 88 -20.84 1.55 19.33
C GLU A 88 -20.41 2.26 20.63
N LEU A 89 -19.17 2.79 20.66
CA LEU A 89 -18.69 3.58 21.80
C LEU A 89 -19.58 4.79 22.11
N ARG A 90 -20.11 5.47 21.09
CA ARG A 90 -21.07 6.57 21.29
C ARG A 90 -22.37 6.09 21.93
N ALA A 91 -22.87 4.91 21.54
CA ALA A 91 -24.05 4.32 22.13
C ALA A 91 -23.80 3.94 23.59
N GLU A 92 -22.68 3.29 23.90
CA GLU A 92 -22.28 2.96 25.27
C GLU A 92 -22.16 4.21 26.15
N ILE A 93 -21.53 5.27 25.66
CA ILE A 93 -21.44 6.56 26.37
C ILE A 93 -22.83 7.16 26.64
N ALA A 94 -23.77 7.03 25.70
CA ALA A 94 -25.13 7.53 25.88
C ALA A 94 -25.88 6.76 26.96
N VAL A 95 -25.71 5.44 27.02
CA VAL A 95 -26.24 4.58 28.08
C VAL A 95 -25.64 4.97 29.43
N LEU A 96 -24.31 5.04 29.53
CA LEU A 96 -23.62 5.43 30.76
C LEU A 96 -24.06 6.82 31.27
N ARG A 97 -24.25 7.80 30.38
CA ARG A 97 -24.78 9.12 30.75
C ARG A 97 -26.19 9.05 31.34
N THR A 98 -27.01 8.12 30.86
CA THR A 98 -28.37 7.90 31.36
C THR A 98 -28.33 7.27 32.74
N ASP A 99 -27.50 6.24 32.93
CA ASP A 99 -27.31 5.57 34.22
C ASP A 99 -26.81 6.53 35.29
N ILE A 100 -25.81 7.37 34.97
CA ILE A 100 -25.29 8.41 35.88
C ILE A 100 -26.40 9.39 36.29
N LYS A 101 -27.27 9.80 35.36
CA LYS A 101 -28.40 10.69 35.69
C LYS A 101 -29.41 10.01 36.62
N GLN A 102 -29.73 8.73 36.37
CA GLN A 102 -30.63 7.96 37.22
C GLN A 102 -30.06 7.78 38.63
N LEU A 103 -28.78 7.41 38.75
CA LEU A 103 -28.09 7.32 40.03
C LEU A 103 -28.09 8.66 40.76
N GLY A 104 -27.85 9.77 40.05
CA GLY A 104 -27.95 11.12 40.61
C GLY A 104 -29.34 11.47 41.14
N LEU A 105 -30.40 11.03 40.47
CA LEU A 105 -31.78 11.20 40.94
C LEU A 105 -32.04 10.38 42.21
N LEU A 106 -31.67 9.09 42.20
CA LEU A 106 -31.81 8.21 43.35
C LEU A 106 -31.08 8.76 44.58
N LEU A 107 -29.86 9.28 44.38
CA LEU A 107 -29.10 9.90 45.46
C LEU A 107 -29.79 11.14 46.03
N LYS A 108 -30.35 12.01 45.17
CA LYS A 108 -31.11 13.19 45.63
C LYS A 108 -32.35 12.80 46.44
N VAL A 109 -33.08 11.77 45.99
CA VAL A 109 -34.24 11.24 46.72
C VAL A 109 -33.82 10.67 48.07
N LEU A 110 -32.76 9.86 48.10
CA LEU A 110 -32.22 9.28 49.33
C LEU A 110 -31.83 10.37 50.34
N ILE A 111 -31.10 11.40 49.90
CA ILE A 111 -30.72 12.54 50.74
C ILE A 111 -31.97 13.27 51.24
N GLY A 112 -32.96 13.50 50.38
CA GLY A 112 -34.23 14.12 50.76
C GLY A 112 -34.96 13.34 51.87
N ILE A 113 -35.07 12.02 51.72
CA ILE A 113 -35.66 11.13 52.73
C ILE A 113 -34.86 11.17 54.03
N ALA A 114 -33.52 11.13 53.95
CA ALA A 114 -32.66 11.18 55.13
C ALA A 114 -32.82 12.50 55.90
N VAL A 115 -32.80 13.64 55.21
CA VAL A 115 -33.01 14.97 55.81
C VAL A 115 -34.42 15.09 56.39
N PHE A 116 -35.44 14.62 55.68
CA PHE A 116 -36.81 14.61 56.16
C PHE A 116 -36.96 13.75 57.43
N GLY A 117 -36.39 12.54 57.43
CA GLY A 117 -36.35 11.66 58.60
C GLY A 117 -35.68 12.36 59.80
N LEU A 118 -34.49 12.92 59.61
CA LEU A 118 -33.80 13.68 60.66
C LEU A 118 -34.62 14.87 61.18
N THR A 119 -35.38 15.53 60.30
CA THR A 119 -36.27 16.65 60.69
C THR A 119 -37.43 16.16 61.55
N LEU A 120 -38.09 15.06 61.17
CA LEU A 120 -39.20 14.48 61.93
C LEU A 120 -38.77 14.00 63.32
N PHE A 121 -37.56 13.46 63.47
CA PHE A 121 -37.01 12.98 64.74
C PHE A 121 -36.31 14.07 65.56
N ASN A 122 -36.32 15.33 65.13
CA ASN A 122 -35.77 16.44 65.90
C ASN A 122 -36.69 16.80 67.08
N PRO A 123 -36.21 16.82 68.34
CA PRO A 123 -37.01 17.17 69.51
C PRO A 123 -37.73 18.53 69.40
N ALA A 124 -37.13 19.51 68.71
CA ALA A 124 -37.76 20.81 68.49
C ALA A 124 -38.99 20.71 67.55
N PHE A 125 -38.90 19.89 66.50
CA PHE A 125 -40.01 19.65 65.57
C PHE A 125 -41.13 18.86 66.23
N VAL A 126 -40.80 17.80 66.98
CA VAL A 126 -41.80 16.99 67.72
C VAL A 126 -42.60 17.86 68.70
N LYS A 127 -41.92 18.73 69.47
CA LYS A 127 -42.58 19.70 70.38
C LYS A 127 -43.49 20.67 69.63
N LEU A 128 -43.08 21.16 68.45
CA LEU A 128 -43.90 22.04 67.62
C LEU A 128 -45.19 21.34 67.19
N VAL A 129 -45.09 20.08 66.75
CA VAL A 129 -46.25 19.27 66.35
C VAL A 129 -47.18 19.03 67.54
N GLU A 130 -46.65 18.67 68.71
CA GLU A 130 -47.43 18.50 69.95
C GLU A 130 -48.19 19.77 70.35
N LEU A 131 -47.61 20.95 70.11
CA LEU A 131 -48.25 22.25 70.42
C LEU A 131 -49.42 22.56 69.47
N ILE A 132 -49.33 22.13 68.20
CA ILE A 132 -50.37 22.36 67.19
C ILE A 132 -51.50 21.33 67.29
N THR A 133 -51.21 20.13 67.80
CA THR A 133 -52.17 19.01 67.92
C THR A 133 -52.90 18.95 69.27
N LYS A 134 -52.45 19.72 70.27
CA LYS A 134 -53.20 19.98 71.51
C LYS A 134 -54.11 21.19 71.36
#